data_AF-A5DX80-F1
#
_entry.id   AF-A5DX80-F1
#
_cell.length_a   1.000
_cell.length_b   1.000
_cell.length_c   1.000
_cell.angle_alpha   90.00
_cell.angle_beta   90.00
_cell.angle_gamma   90.00
#
_symmetry.space_group_name_H-M   'P 1'
#
loop_
_entity.id
_entity.type
_entity.pdbx_description
1 polymer ?
#
loop_
_entity_poly.entity_id
_entity_poly.type
_entity_poly.pdbx_seq_one_letter_code
_entity_poly.pdbx_strand_id
1 'polypeptide(L)'
;MESIKTEESYTLQSKSVSSLAYLVLQLIANNKQNVADKILKNLCAFVCVDTAEVPEFHHNVGYKDKILSLRKEEALTDPADVAAHERATYAARIKRQGALMTLEAISKIYASELFVKIPKIKDLMIGPLRSLPSFTEADLKEEFKGQSIIDALGILRALLPKLNRALIPEISENLDLFLSGLKSEYSVFRYASAKCFATICLMVPTKAFTFLVNHILPMLKNAGNVTERQGAVETIYHISATMGTDILPYVMFLIVPILGRMSDSDHDVRVLATTT
;
A
#
# COMPACT_ATOMS: atom_id res chain seq x y z
N MET A 1 -21.59 10.34 -6.46
CA MET A 1 -20.23 10.69 -5.98
C MET A 1 -20.26 11.30 -4.59
N GLU A 2 -21.11 12.30 -4.30
CA GLU A 2 -21.15 12.91 -2.95
C GLU A 2 -21.47 11.90 -1.84
N SER A 3 -22.56 11.14 -2.01
CA SER A 3 -22.94 10.07 -1.08
C SER A 3 -21.83 9.02 -0.88
N ILE A 4 -20.94 8.80 -1.85
CA ILE A 4 -19.81 7.87 -1.63
C ILE A 4 -18.78 8.45 -0.67
N LYS A 5 -18.61 9.78 -0.66
CA LYS A 5 -17.62 10.47 0.16
C LYS A 5 -18.07 10.69 1.61
N THR A 6 -19.36 10.94 1.82
CA THR A 6 -19.86 11.51 3.08
C THR A 6 -20.97 10.71 3.76
N GLU A 7 -21.47 9.64 3.14
CA GLU A 7 -22.56 8.85 3.73
C GLU A 7 -22.07 7.96 4.87
N GLU A 8 -22.53 8.24 6.08
CA GLU A 8 -22.19 7.47 7.29
C GLU A 8 -22.93 6.13 7.35
N SER A 9 -24.15 6.07 6.80
CA SER A 9 -24.93 4.83 6.79
C SER A 9 -24.38 3.86 5.75
N TYR A 10 -23.75 2.77 6.22
CA TYR A 10 -23.24 1.72 5.35
C TYR A 10 -24.27 1.22 4.32
N THR A 11 -25.53 1.06 4.72
CA THR A 11 -26.61 0.61 3.83
C THR A 11 -26.91 1.62 2.72
N LEU A 12 -26.99 2.92 3.04
CA LEU A 12 -27.22 3.97 2.04
C LEU A 12 -26.00 4.13 1.13
N GLN A 13 -24.80 4.11 1.71
CA GLN A 13 -23.54 4.18 0.97
C GLN A 13 -23.43 3.01 0.00
N SER A 14 -23.81 1.80 0.42
CA SER A 14 -23.83 0.60 -0.43
C SER A 14 -24.78 0.74 -1.62
N LYS A 15 -25.94 1.40 -1.48
CA LYS A 15 -26.83 1.66 -2.62
C LYS A 15 -26.18 2.59 -3.64
N SER A 16 -25.57 3.68 -3.16
CA SER A 16 -24.82 4.62 -3.99
C SER A 16 -23.63 3.97 -4.71
N VAL A 17 -22.94 3.06 -4.03
CA VAL A 17 -21.87 2.22 -4.57
C VAL A 17 -22.38 1.39 -5.75
N SER A 18 -23.49 0.65 -5.58
CA SER A 18 -24.07 -0.17 -6.65
C SER A 18 -24.48 0.66 -7.87
N SER A 19 -25.10 1.82 -7.65
CA SER A 19 -25.48 2.74 -8.74
C SER A 19 -24.26 3.28 -9.49
N LEU A 20 -23.18 3.64 -8.79
CA LEU A 20 -21.98 4.14 -9.45
C LEU A 20 -21.24 3.05 -10.22
N ALA A 21 -21.13 1.84 -9.65
CA ALA A 21 -20.53 0.69 -10.35
C ALA A 21 -21.29 0.37 -11.64
N TYR A 22 -22.63 0.40 -11.59
CA TYR A 22 -23.47 0.23 -12.78
C TYR A 22 -23.26 1.36 -13.80
N LEU A 23 -23.15 2.63 -13.35
CA LEU A 23 -22.87 3.75 -14.23
C LEU A 23 -21.53 3.57 -14.96
N VAL A 24 -20.46 3.18 -14.25
CA VAL A 24 -19.16 2.91 -14.86
C VAL A 24 -19.28 1.83 -15.94
N LEU A 25 -20.02 0.75 -15.66
CA LEU A 25 -20.26 -0.29 -16.64
C LEU A 25 -21.00 0.23 -17.88
N GLN A 26 -22.04 1.04 -17.70
CA GLN A 26 -22.77 1.64 -18.81
C GLN A 26 -21.90 2.61 -19.63
N LEU A 27 -21.02 3.38 -18.98
CA LEU A 27 -20.09 4.26 -19.68
C LEU A 27 -19.12 3.47 -20.56
N ILE A 28 -18.56 2.37 -20.04
CA ILE A 28 -17.64 1.50 -20.79
C ILE A 28 -18.39 0.84 -21.96
N ALA A 29 -19.58 0.29 -21.73
CA ALA A 29 -20.39 -0.35 -22.77
C ALA A 29 -20.79 0.61 -23.92
N ASN A 30 -20.89 1.91 -23.64
CA ASN A 30 -21.25 2.95 -24.60
C ASN A 30 -20.02 3.73 -25.12
N ASN A 31 -18.81 3.17 -25.05
CA ASN A 31 -17.56 3.77 -25.54
C ASN A 31 -17.21 5.14 -24.90
N LYS A 32 -17.68 5.42 -23.68
CA LYS A 32 -17.36 6.63 -22.90
C LYS A 32 -16.24 6.36 -21.88
N GLN A 33 -15.19 5.67 -22.32
CA GLN A 33 -14.07 5.25 -21.47
C GLN A 33 -13.41 6.43 -20.75
N ASN A 34 -13.23 7.56 -21.44
CA ASN A 34 -12.65 8.78 -20.88
C ASN A 34 -13.38 9.32 -19.64
N VAL A 35 -14.71 9.15 -19.57
CA VAL A 35 -15.51 9.55 -18.40
C VAL A 35 -15.36 8.52 -17.29
N ALA A 36 -15.41 7.23 -17.62
CA ALA A 36 -15.19 6.15 -16.68
C ALA A 36 -13.81 6.27 -16.01
N ASP A 37 -12.76 6.52 -16.78
CA ASP A 37 -11.38 6.70 -16.29
C ASP A 37 -11.24 7.87 -15.31
N LYS A 38 -11.99 8.96 -15.52
CA LYS A 38 -12.04 10.09 -14.58
C LYS A 38 -12.70 9.69 -13.26
N ILE A 39 -13.81 8.94 -13.32
CA ILE A 39 -14.49 8.42 -12.13
C ILE A 39 -13.54 7.49 -11.36
N LEU A 40 -12.89 6.56 -12.06
CA LEU A 40 -11.95 5.60 -11.48
C LEU A 40 -10.74 6.29 -10.85
N LYS A 41 -10.17 7.30 -11.51
CA LYS A 41 -9.09 8.11 -10.94
C LYS A 41 -9.52 8.77 -9.63
N ASN A 42 -10.73 9.32 -9.57
CA ASN A 42 -11.26 9.92 -8.34
C ASN A 42 -11.47 8.88 -7.24
N LEU A 43 -12.02 7.70 -7.57
CA LEU A 43 -12.18 6.60 -6.61
C LEU A 43 -10.83 6.14 -6.05
N CYS A 44 -9.83 5.96 -6.91
CA CYS A 44 -8.47 5.63 -6.48
C CYS A 44 -7.88 6.70 -5.56
N ALA A 45 -8.03 7.98 -5.90
CA ALA A 45 -7.60 9.07 -5.03
C ALA A 45 -8.34 9.06 -3.68
N PHE A 46 -9.62 8.69 -3.66
CA PHE A 46 -10.41 8.59 -2.43
C PHE A 46 -10.00 7.41 -1.55
N VAL A 47 -9.44 6.33 -2.11
CA VAL A 47 -8.85 5.24 -1.33
C VAL A 47 -7.61 5.72 -0.55
N CYS A 48 -6.89 6.71 -1.09
CA CYS A 48 -5.62 7.21 -0.55
C CYS A 48 -5.75 8.40 0.42
N VAL A 49 -6.95 8.91 0.70
CA VAL A 49 -7.14 10.06 1.59
C VAL A 49 -6.94 9.75 3.08
N ASP A 50 -6.96 8.47 3.45
CA ASP A 50 -6.77 8.05 4.84
C ASP A 50 -5.27 7.95 5.16
N THR A 51 -4.74 8.96 5.84
CA THR A 51 -3.31 9.10 6.16
C THR A 51 -2.79 8.04 7.14
N ALA A 52 -3.71 7.37 7.87
CA ALA A 52 -3.37 6.21 8.68
C ALA A 52 -2.93 5.04 7.77
N GLU A 53 -3.62 4.87 6.64
CA GLU A 53 -3.40 3.79 5.69
C GLU A 53 -2.36 4.12 4.60
N VAL A 54 -2.41 5.33 4.05
CA VAL A 54 -1.55 5.81 2.95
C VAL A 54 -0.86 7.10 3.40
N PRO A 55 0.45 7.07 3.67
CA PRO A 55 1.16 8.24 4.19
C PRO A 55 1.24 9.36 3.14
N GLU A 56 1.34 10.60 3.60
CA GLU A 56 1.61 11.73 2.71
C GLU A 56 3.11 11.83 2.45
N PHE A 57 3.50 11.88 1.19
CA PHE A 57 4.89 11.90 0.76
C PHE A 57 5.64 13.12 1.32
N HIS A 58 5.10 14.32 1.11
CA HIS A 58 5.75 15.58 1.48
C HIS A 58 6.06 15.70 2.97
N HIS A 59 5.19 15.20 3.86
CA HIS A 59 5.43 15.24 5.30
C HIS A 59 6.50 14.24 5.77
N ASN A 60 6.76 13.18 4.99
CA ASN A 60 7.65 12.09 5.38
C ASN A 60 8.95 12.05 4.58
N VAL A 61 9.09 12.86 3.52
CA VAL A 61 10.25 12.84 2.61
C VAL A 61 11.57 13.22 3.29
N GLY A 62 11.52 14.02 4.35
CA GLY A 62 12.70 14.40 5.14
C GLY A 62 13.27 13.25 5.96
N TYR A 63 12.55 12.15 6.12
CA TYR A 63 12.98 11.00 6.91
C TYR A 63 13.66 9.96 6.02
N LYS A 64 14.98 9.85 6.15
CA LYS A 64 15.81 8.93 5.38
C LYS A 64 16.28 7.73 6.21
N ASP A 65 16.84 7.99 7.38
CA ASP A 65 17.45 6.96 8.27
C ASP A 65 16.51 6.47 9.38
N LYS A 66 15.19 6.57 9.19
CA LYS A 66 14.19 6.21 10.19
C LYS A 66 13.25 5.13 9.71
N ILE A 67 12.73 4.33 10.64
CA ILE A 67 11.65 3.39 10.36
C ILE A 67 10.32 4.09 10.67
N LEU A 68 9.47 4.32 9.66
CA LEU A 68 8.21 5.04 9.87
C LEU A 68 7.19 4.25 10.69
N SER A 69 7.26 2.92 10.65
CA SER A 69 6.39 2.06 11.48
C SER A 69 6.51 2.39 12.98
N LEU A 70 7.73 2.64 13.47
CA LEU A 70 7.96 3.01 14.87
C LEU A 70 7.43 4.42 15.17
N ARG A 71 7.66 5.39 14.26
CA ARG A 71 7.26 6.78 14.50
C ARG A 71 5.75 6.99 14.49
N LYS A 72 5.01 6.20 13.70
CA LYS A 72 3.55 6.25 13.72
C LYS A 72 2.96 5.81 15.06
N GLU A 73 3.65 4.97 15.82
CA GLU A 73 3.24 4.57 17.17
C GLU A 73 3.51 5.66 18.22
N GLU A 74 4.45 6.58 17.97
CA GLU A 74 4.90 7.61 18.93
C GLU A 74 4.18 8.99 18.79
N ALA A 75 3.46 9.24 17.69
CA ALA A 75 3.10 10.61 17.25
C ALA A 75 1.81 11.24 17.83
N LEU A 76 1.32 10.87 19.02
CA LEU A 76 0.10 11.47 19.60
C LEU A 76 0.45 12.46 20.72
N THR A 77 0.26 13.79 20.55
CA THR A 77 0.69 14.77 21.58
C THR A 77 -0.12 16.07 21.84
N ASP A 78 -1.33 16.34 21.32
CA ASP A 78 -2.14 17.51 21.79
C ASP A 78 -3.67 17.28 21.83
N PRO A 79 -4.36 17.44 22.98
CA PRO A 79 -5.80 17.21 23.13
C PRO A 79 -6.75 18.08 22.29
N ALA A 80 -6.37 19.31 21.93
CA ALA A 80 -7.26 20.21 21.17
C ALA A 80 -7.24 19.91 19.67
N ASP A 81 -6.06 19.53 19.15
CA ASP A 81 -5.90 19.04 17.79
C ASP A 81 -6.51 17.64 17.63
N VAL A 82 -6.60 16.84 18.70
CA VAL A 82 -7.19 15.50 18.68
C VAL A 82 -8.64 15.52 18.18
N ALA A 83 -9.52 16.40 18.66
CA ALA A 83 -10.93 16.37 18.24
C ALA A 83 -11.14 16.77 16.77
N ALA A 84 -10.36 17.74 16.27
CA ALA A 84 -10.41 18.13 14.86
C ALA A 84 -9.79 17.05 13.96
N HIS A 85 -8.67 16.46 14.41
CA HIS A 85 -8.01 15.36 13.74
C HIS A 85 -8.90 14.12 13.68
N GLU A 86 -9.56 13.73 14.79
CA GLU A 86 -10.50 12.62 14.85
C GLU A 86 -11.65 12.77 13.84
N ARG A 87 -12.24 13.97 13.74
CA ARG A 87 -13.29 14.26 12.74
C ARG A 87 -12.76 14.12 11.32
N ALA A 88 -11.56 14.63 11.04
CA ALA A 88 -10.94 14.53 9.72
C ALA A 88 -10.62 13.06 9.36
N THR A 89 -10.06 12.29 10.29
CA THR A 89 -9.79 10.86 10.13
C THR A 89 -11.07 10.07 9.93
N TYR A 90 -12.13 10.38 10.69
CA TYR A 90 -13.44 9.74 10.52
C TYR A 90 -14.03 10.00 9.13
N ALA A 91 -14.02 11.25 8.67
CA ALA A 91 -14.47 11.62 7.32
C ALA A 91 -13.62 10.94 6.23
N ALA A 92 -12.31 10.86 6.41
CA ALA A 92 -11.40 10.16 5.50
C ALA A 92 -11.71 8.65 5.41
N ARG A 93 -11.99 8.01 6.55
CA ARG A 93 -12.40 6.59 6.61
C ARG A 93 -13.69 6.33 5.85
N ILE A 94 -14.72 7.16 6.02
CA ILE A 94 -15.99 7.03 5.28
C ILE A 94 -15.76 7.15 3.78
N LYS A 95 -15.00 8.15 3.37
CA LYS A 95 -14.68 8.40 1.96
C LYS A 95 -13.88 7.25 1.34
N ARG A 96 -12.89 6.72 2.06
CA ARG A 96 -12.11 5.56 1.66
C ARG A 96 -12.98 4.30 1.56
N GLN A 97 -13.84 4.06 2.54
CA GLN A 97 -14.78 2.94 2.59
C GLN A 97 -15.66 2.90 1.33
N GLY A 98 -16.35 4.01 1.02
CA GLY A 98 -17.23 4.07 -0.13
C GLY A 98 -16.49 3.90 -1.46
N ALA A 99 -15.29 4.46 -1.57
CA ALA A 99 -14.47 4.30 -2.76
C ALA A 99 -14.01 2.84 -2.95
N LEU A 100 -13.55 2.20 -1.87
CA LEU A 100 -13.12 0.81 -1.88
C LEU A 100 -14.27 -0.13 -2.21
N MET A 101 -15.45 0.07 -1.63
CA MET A 101 -16.66 -0.70 -1.94
C MET A 101 -17.06 -0.57 -3.42
N THR A 102 -16.90 0.63 -3.99
CA THR A 102 -17.18 0.85 -5.42
C THR A 102 -16.20 0.11 -6.31
N LEU A 103 -14.90 0.21 -6.01
CA LEU A 103 -13.88 -0.50 -6.76
C LEU A 103 -14.03 -2.02 -6.62
N GLU A 104 -14.35 -2.51 -5.43
CA GLU A 104 -14.66 -3.93 -5.20
C GLU A 104 -15.88 -4.39 -6.01
N ALA A 105 -16.95 -3.60 -6.07
CA ALA A 105 -18.12 -3.91 -6.89
C ALA A 105 -17.76 -3.99 -8.38
N ILE A 106 -16.95 -3.05 -8.88
CA ILE A 106 -16.47 -3.05 -10.28
C ILE A 106 -15.56 -4.26 -10.54
N SER A 107 -14.64 -4.57 -9.62
CA SER A 107 -13.76 -5.74 -9.70
C SER A 107 -14.54 -7.05 -9.71
N LYS A 108 -15.65 -7.16 -8.98
CA LYS A 108 -16.54 -8.33 -9.00
C LYS A 108 -17.28 -8.46 -10.33
N ILE A 109 -17.70 -7.35 -10.93
CA ILE A 109 -18.43 -7.33 -12.21
C ILE A 109 -17.54 -7.80 -13.37
N TYR A 110 -16.33 -7.24 -13.49
CA TYR A 110 -15.43 -7.59 -14.59
C TYR A 110 -14.54 -8.81 -14.29
N ALA A 111 -14.43 -9.22 -13.03
CA ALA A 111 -13.69 -10.39 -12.58
C ALA A 111 -12.29 -10.49 -13.22
N SER A 112 -12.03 -11.51 -14.05
CA SER A 112 -10.76 -11.74 -14.74
C SER A 112 -10.51 -10.78 -15.92
N GLU A 113 -11.52 -10.09 -16.41
CA GLU A 113 -11.39 -9.13 -17.52
C GLU A 113 -11.16 -7.69 -17.04
N LEU A 114 -11.02 -7.45 -15.73
CA LEU A 114 -10.92 -6.10 -15.16
C LEU A 114 -9.84 -5.25 -15.84
N PHE A 115 -8.62 -5.78 -15.99
CA PHE A 115 -7.52 -5.02 -16.58
C PHE A 115 -7.63 -4.90 -18.11
N VAL A 116 -8.42 -5.73 -18.77
CA VAL A 116 -8.69 -5.63 -20.22
C VAL A 116 -9.73 -4.55 -20.48
N LYS A 117 -10.83 -4.54 -19.72
CA LYS A 117 -11.93 -3.56 -19.87
C LYS A 117 -11.59 -2.22 -19.23
N ILE A 118 -10.79 -2.23 -18.17
CA ILE A 118 -10.39 -1.06 -17.40
C ILE A 118 -8.87 -1.06 -17.19
N PRO A 119 -8.08 -0.83 -18.26
CA PRO A 119 -6.63 -0.77 -18.16
C PRO A 119 -6.15 0.32 -17.20
N LYS A 120 -6.95 1.39 -17.05
CA LYS A 120 -6.61 2.51 -16.18
C LYS A 120 -6.37 2.13 -14.72
N ILE A 121 -7.08 1.13 -14.19
CA ILE A 121 -6.86 0.65 -12.81
C ILE A 121 -5.45 0.05 -12.69
N LYS A 122 -5.05 -0.79 -13.64
CA LYS A 122 -3.71 -1.37 -13.69
C LYS A 122 -2.64 -0.30 -13.80
N ASP A 123 -2.86 0.69 -14.67
CA ASP A 123 -1.92 1.81 -14.84
C ASP A 123 -1.74 2.62 -13.57
N LEU A 124 -2.81 2.85 -12.80
CA LEU A 124 -2.73 3.56 -11.51
C LEU A 124 -2.04 2.72 -10.42
N MET A 125 -2.13 1.40 -10.47
CA MET A 125 -1.54 0.49 -9.47
C MET A 125 -0.05 0.19 -9.73
N ILE A 126 0.34 -0.02 -11.00
CA ILE A 126 1.70 -0.49 -11.35
C ILE A 126 2.49 0.60 -12.07
N GLY A 127 1.83 1.49 -12.83
CA GLY A 127 2.49 2.50 -13.66
C GLY A 127 3.48 3.38 -12.89
N PRO A 128 3.07 4.05 -11.79
CA PRO A 128 3.96 4.88 -10.98
C PRO A 128 5.14 4.11 -10.38
N LEU A 129 4.97 2.83 -10.03
CA LEU A 129 6.00 2.01 -9.41
C LEU A 129 7.23 1.80 -10.32
N ARG A 130 7.05 1.89 -11.64
CA ARG A 130 8.16 1.80 -12.61
C ARG A 130 9.14 2.97 -12.51
N SER A 131 8.72 4.10 -11.95
CA SER A 131 9.59 5.26 -11.73
C SER A 131 10.42 5.16 -10.46
N LEU A 132 10.08 4.23 -9.58
CA LEU A 132 10.69 4.09 -8.26
C LEU A 132 12.20 3.76 -8.31
N PRO A 133 12.69 2.83 -9.15
CA PRO A 133 14.12 2.52 -9.22
C PRO A 133 14.99 3.71 -9.64
N SER A 134 14.41 4.65 -10.40
CA SER A 134 15.08 5.84 -10.93
C SER A 134 14.69 7.11 -10.15
N PHE A 135 14.08 6.99 -8.97
CA PHE A 135 13.65 8.14 -8.19
C PHE A 135 14.88 8.84 -7.58
N THR A 136 15.07 10.11 -7.94
CA THR A 136 16.22 10.93 -7.57
C THR A 136 15.80 12.20 -6.82
N GLU A 137 16.76 12.95 -6.28
CA GLU A 137 16.50 14.26 -5.68
C GLU A 137 15.88 15.28 -6.66
N ALA A 138 16.12 15.13 -7.97
CA ALA A 138 15.48 15.98 -8.97
C ALA A 138 13.95 15.78 -9.00
N ASP A 139 13.49 14.55 -8.73
CA ASP A 139 12.07 14.19 -8.70
C ASP A 139 11.34 14.75 -7.48
N LEU A 140 12.08 15.16 -6.43
CA LEU A 140 11.51 15.86 -5.28
C LEU A 140 10.90 17.22 -5.66
N LYS A 141 11.36 17.81 -6.77
CA LYS A 141 10.82 19.07 -7.29
C LYS A 141 9.48 18.87 -8.01
N GLU A 142 9.16 17.64 -8.40
CA GLU A 142 7.86 17.29 -8.96
C GLU A 142 6.89 16.94 -7.82
N GLU A 143 6.08 17.93 -7.41
CA GLU A 143 5.13 17.85 -6.29
C GLU A 143 4.30 16.56 -6.27
N PHE A 144 3.86 16.07 -7.43
CA PHE A 144 2.96 14.91 -7.49
C PHE A 144 3.66 13.56 -7.69
N LYS A 145 4.95 13.52 -8.04
CA LYS A 145 5.61 12.27 -8.46
C LYS A 145 5.77 11.31 -7.29
N GLY A 146 6.31 11.78 -6.16
CA GLY A 146 6.45 10.98 -4.95
C GLY A 146 5.10 10.50 -4.41
N GLN A 147 4.09 11.37 -4.36
CA GLN A 147 2.75 10.99 -3.89
C GLN A 147 2.10 9.95 -4.81
N SER A 148 2.27 10.06 -6.13
CA SER A 148 1.70 9.10 -7.08
C SER A 148 2.20 7.67 -6.87
N ILE A 149 3.44 7.50 -6.43
CA ILE A 149 4.04 6.19 -6.11
C ILE A 149 3.41 5.64 -4.82
N ILE A 150 3.30 6.48 -3.79
CA ILE A 150 2.68 6.09 -2.51
C ILE A 150 1.21 5.72 -2.72
N ASP A 151 0.48 6.50 -3.51
CA ASP A 151 -0.90 6.22 -3.87
C ASP A 151 -1.02 4.90 -4.62
N ALA A 152 -0.13 4.61 -5.57
CA ALA A 152 -0.12 3.35 -6.30
C ALA A 152 0.04 2.14 -5.36
N LEU A 153 0.97 2.22 -4.40
CA LEU A 153 1.16 1.19 -3.36
C LEU A 153 -0.08 1.07 -2.45
N GLY A 154 -0.71 2.19 -2.10
CA GLY A 154 -1.93 2.24 -1.31
C GLY A 154 -3.13 1.59 -2.00
N ILE A 155 -3.36 1.93 -3.28
CA ILE A 155 -4.42 1.36 -4.11
C ILE A 155 -4.18 -0.13 -4.29
N LEU A 156 -2.95 -0.53 -4.63
CA LEU A 156 -2.60 -1.92 -4.82
C LEU A 156 -2.87 -2.73 -3.55
N ARG A 157 -2.40 -2.27 -2.39
CA ARG A 157 -2.64 -2.93 -1.10
C ARG A 157 -4.13 -3.06 -0.79
N ALA A 158 -4.92 -2.02 -1.05
CA ALA A 158 -6.35 -2.02 -0.75
C ALA A 158 -7.16 -2.93 -1.68
N LEU A 159 -6.81 -2.96 -2.98
CA LEU A 159 -7.56 -3.72 -3.98
C LEU A 159 -7.10 -5.17 -4.11
N LEU A 160 -5.82 -5.48 -3.88
CA LEU A 160 -5.26 -6.82 -4.12
C LEU A 160 -6.09 -7.95 -3.48
N PRO A 161 -6.56 -7.87 -2.22
CA PRO A 161 -7.39 -8.91 -1.62
C PRO A 161 -8.79 -9.05 -2.25
N LYS A 162 -9.23 -8.03 -3.00
CA LYS A 162 -10.56 -7.93 -3.61
C LYS A 162 -10.56 -8.29 -5.10
N LEU A 163 -9.38 -8.50 -5.69
CA LEU A 163 -9.23 -8.88 -7.09
C LEU A 163 -9.56 -10.35 -7.31
N ASN A 164 -9.94 -10.68 -8.55
CA ASN A 164 -10.06 -12.06 -8.99
C ASN A 164 -8.68 -12.75 -8.98
N ARG A 165 -8.63 -14.01 -8.53
CA ARG A 165 -7.38 -14.80 -8.45
C ARG A 165 -6.61 -14.87 -9.77
N ALA A 166 -7.29 -14.82 -10.92
CA ALA A 166 -6.66 -14.84 -12.25
C ALA A 166 -5.78 -13.61 -12.53
N LEU A 167 -6.03 -12.47 -11.86
CA LEU A 167 -5.28 -11.23 -12.05
C LEU A 167 -4.06 -11.11 -11.12
N ILE A 168 -4.00 -11.94 -10.09
CA ILE A 168 -2.94 -11.90 -9.09
C ILE A 168 -1.55 -12.22 -9.69
N PRO A 169 -1.40 -13.21 -10.61
CA PRO A 169 -0.12 -13.48 -11.26
C PRO A 169 0.52 -12.26 -11.92
N GLU A 170 -0.28 -11.45 -12.62
CA GLU A 170 0.18 -10.25 -13.34
C GLU A 170 0.75 -9.17 -12.39
N ILE A 171 0.25 -9.10 -11.16
CA ILE A 171 0.82 -8.25 -10.11
C ILE A 171 2.10 -8.88 -9.55
N SER A 172 2.07 -10.19 -9.28
CA SER A 172 3.19 -10.93 -8.71
C SER A 172 4.42 -11.05 -9.63
N GLU A 173 4.30 -10.72 -10.91
CA GLU A 173 5.43 -10.64 -11.84
C GLU A 173 6.24 -9.36 -11.67
N ASN A 174 5.69 -8.34 -11.00
CA ASN A 174 6.32 -7.06 -10.79
C ASN A 174 6.99 -6.95 -9.39
N LEU A 175 7.35 -8.06 -8.75
CA LEU A 175 7.92 -8.08 -7.39
C LEU A 175 9.21 -7.25 -7.27
N ASP A 176 10.01 -7.19 -8.33
CA ASP A 176 11.26 -6.41 -8.35
C ASP A 176 11.02 -4.90 -8.16
N LEU A 177 9.88 -4.36 -8.59
CA LEU A 177 9.55 -2.95 -8.40
C LEU A 177 9.39 -2.60 -6.91
N PHE A 178 8.89 -3.54 -6.10
CA PHE A 178 8.75 -3.36 -4.66
C PHE A 178 10.10 -3.42 -3.96
N LEU A 179 11.01 -4.26 -4.44
CA LEU A 179 12.36 -4.37 -3.88
C LEU A 179 13.10 -3.03 -3.96
N SER A 180 12.97 -2.28 -5.05
CA SER A 180 13.53 -0.94 -5.15
C SER A 180 12.97 0.01 -4.07
N GLY A 181 11.70 -0.14 -3.69
CA GLY A 181 11.05 0.65 -2.63
C GLY A 181 11.58 0.30 -1.25
N LEU A 182 11.77 -0.99 -0.99
CA LEU A 182 12.37 -1.49 0.25
C LEU A 182 13.82 -1.07 0.43
N LYS A 183 14.54 -0.81 -0.66
CA LYS A 183 15.93 -0.31 -0.66
C LYS A 183 16.05 1.21 -0.76
N SER A 184 14.92 1.92 -0.83
CA SER A 184 14.92 3.36 -1.03
C SER A 184 15.48 4.11 0.18
N GLU A 185 16.26 5.16 -0.09
CA GLU A 185 16.75 6.10 0.93
C GLU A 185 15.59 6.78 1.67
N TYR A 186 14.44 6.99 1.01
CA TYR A 186 13.28 7.62 1.64
C TYR A 186 12.45 6.60 2.41
N SER A 187 12.33 6.81 3.72
CA SER A 187 11.61 5.91 4.63
C SER A 187 10.13 5.71 4.25
N VAL A 188 9.50 6.72 3.63
CA VAL A 188 8.10 6.66 3.18
C VAL A 188 7.87 5.60 2.09
N PHE A 189 8.84 5.43 1.18
CA PHE A 189 8.77 4.37 0.18
C PHE A 189 9.02 3.00 0.82
N ARG A 190 9.99 2.88 1.74
CA ARG A 190 10.25 1.64 2.48
C ARG A 190 9.00 1.16 3.21
N TYR A 191 8.38 2.04 3.98
CA TYR A 191 7.15 1.76 4.72
C TYR A 191 5.98 1.34 3.81
N ALA A 192 5.70 2.12 2.76
CA ALA A 192 4.59 1.83 1.86
C ALA A 192 4.81 0.51 1.09
N SER A 193 6.03 0.27 0.63
CA SER A 193 6.40 -0.97 -0.06
C SER A 193 6.36 -2.17 0.87
N ALA A 194 6.80 -2.03 2.13
CA ALA A 194 6.77 -3.08 3.14
C ALA A 194 5.33 -3.52 3.46
N LYS A 195 4.41 -2.57 3.71
CA LYS A 195 2.98 -2.87 3.91
C LYS A 195 2.34 -3.52 2.69
N CYS A 196 2.68 -3.03 1.50
CA CYS A 196 2.14 -3.60 0.27
C CYS A 196 2.64 -5.03 0.05
N PHE A 197 3.94 -5.27 0.24
CA PHE A 197 4.55 -6.59 0.11
C PHE A 197 3.96 -7.59 1.12
N ALA A 198 3.70 -7.17 2.35
CA ALA A 198 3.02 -8.00 3.34
C ALA A 198 1.63 -8.48 2.88
N THR A 199 0.88 -7.61 2.20
CA THR A 199 -0.41 -8.00 1.60
C THR A 199 -0.24 -8.94 0.41
N ILE A 200 0.84 -8.81 -0.37
CA ILE A 200 1.19 -9.77 -1.42
C ILE A 200 1.54 -11.14 -0.81
N CYS A 201 2.28 -11.18 0.31
CA CYS A 201 2.57 -12.41 1.05
C CYS A 201 1.31 -13.14 1.50
N LEU A 202 0.29 -12.43 1.95
CA LEU A 202 -0.99 -13.02 2.32
C LEU A 202 -1.71 -13.65 1.10
N MET A 203 -1.63 -13.02 -0.07
CA MET A 203 -2.38 -13.44 -1.26
C MET A 203 -1.67 -14.51 -2.10
N VAL A 204 -0.33 -14.49 -2.16
CA VAL A 204 0.50 -15.42 -2.96
C VAL A 204 1.72 -15.88 -2.16
N PRO A 205 1.53 -16.58 -1.03
CA PRO A 205 2.61 -16.83 -0.09
C PRO A 205 3.76 -17.62 -0.72
N THR A 206 3.50 -18.65 -1.53
CA THR A 206 4.56 -19.46 -2.14
C THR A 206 5.55 -18.63 -2.96
N LYS A 207 5.05 -17.78 -3.87
CA LYS A 207 5.92 -16.94 -4.72
C LYS A 207 6.54 -15.79 -3.93
N ALA A 208 5.76 -15.15 -3.05
CA ALA A 208 6.22 -14.02 -2.26
C ALA A 208 7.28 -14.42 -1.23
N PHE A 209 7.13 -15.54 -0.52
CA PHE A 209 8.14 -16.03 0.42
C PHE A 209 9.40 -16.53 -0.28
N THR A 210 9.28 -17.14 -1.47
CA THR A 210 10.45 -17.47 -2.29
C THR A 210 11.24 -16.21 -2.64
N PHE A 211 10.55 -15.14 -3.05
CA PHE A 211 11.17 -13.84 -3.31
C PHE A 211 11.78 -13.23 -2.04
N LEU A 212 11.07 -13.27 -0.92
CA LEU A 212 11.54 -12.76 0.37
C LEU A 212 12.84 -13.43 0.81
N VAL A 213 12.92 -14.76 0.73
CA VAL A 213 14.10 -15.52 1.13
C VAL A 213 15.30 -15.19 0.22
N ASN A 214 15.06 -15.02 -1.08
CA ASN A 214 16.12 -14.79 -2.06
C ASN A 214 16.61 -13.33 -2.11
N HIS A 215 15.75 -12.35 -1.81
CA HIS A 215 16.06 -10.93 -2.04
C HIS A 215 15.95 -10.05 -0.80
N ILE A 216 15.00 -10.32 0.11
CA ILE A 216 14.74 -9.45 1.28
C ILE A 216 15.52 -9.93 2.51
N LEU A 217 15.55 -11.22 2.82
CA LEU A 217 16.34 -11.73 3.95
C LEU A 217 17.85 -11.45 3.82
N PRO A 218 18.46 -11.50 2.62
CA PRO A 218 19.87 -11.13 2.47
C PRO A 218 20.16 -9.67 2.81
N MET A 219 19.19 -8.75 2.63
CA MET A 219 19.34 -7.34 2.99
C MET A 219 19.64 -7.16 4.48
N LEU A 220 19.09 -8.00 5.36
CA LEU A 220 19.38 -7.96 6.80
C LEU A 220 20.85 -8.20 7.14
N LYS A 221 21.58 -8.93 6.29
CA LYS A 221 23.00 -9.24 6.49
C LYS A 221 23.94 -8.16 5.96
N ASN A 222 23.42 -7.17 5.22
CA ASN A 222 24.24 -6.12 4.64
C ASN A 222 24.68 -5.10 5.70
N ALA A 223 25.86 -5.32 6.28
CA ALA A 223 26.44 -4.43 7.29
C ALA A 223 26.72 -3.01 6.75
N GLY A 224 27.01 -2.89 5.45
CA GLY A 224 27.38 -1.62 4.82
C GLY A 224 26.21 -0.69 4.50
N ASN A 225 24.97 -1.19 4.52
CA ASN A 225 23.79 -0.40 4.16
C ASN A 225 22.68 -0.54 5.22
N VAL A 226 22.53 0.50 6.04
CA VAL A 226 21.50 0.55 7.10
C VAL A 226 20.10 0.60 6.50
N THR A 227 19.90 1.35 5.42
CA THR A 227 18.61 1.51 4.72
C THR A 227 18.04 0.17 4.27
N GLU A 228 18.88 -0.71 3.72
CA GLU A 228 18.46 -2.06 3.34
C GLU A 228 18.03 -2.89 4.56
N ARG A 229 18.76 -2.81 5.67
CA ARG A 229 18.38 -3.51 6.91
C ARG A 229 17.07 -2.98 7.49
N GLN A 230 16.88 -1.66 7.50
CA GLN A 230 15.66 -1.00 7.94
C GLN A 230 14.45 -1.42 7.09
N GLY A 231 14.57 -1.40 5.76
CA GLY A 231 13.49 -1.82 4.87
C GLY A 231 13.14 -3.31 5.00
N ALA A 232 14.14 -4.17 5.19
CA ALA A 232 13.92 -5.60 5.35
C ALA A 232 13.27 -5.94 6.71
N VAL A 233 13.72 -5.35 7.82
CA VAL A 233 13.09 -5.60 9.13
C VAL A 233 11.67 -5.04 9.17
N GLU A 234 11.43 -3.87 8.56
CA GLU A 234 10.08 -3.27 8.44
C GLU A 234 9.13 -4.12 7.59
N THR A 235 9.65 -4.77 6.55
CA THR A 235 8.87 -5.72 5.76
C THR A 235 8.46 -6.95 6.57
N ILE A 236 9.38 -7.52 7.35
CA ILE A 236 9.08 -8.72 8.15
C ILE A 236 8.09 -8.38 9.28
N TYR A 237 8.25 -7.22 9.92
CA TYR A 237 7.28 -6.69 10.89
C TYR A 237 5.86 -6.63 10.29
N HIS A 238 5.71 -6.04 9.10
CA HIS A 238 4.40 -5.95 8.46
C HIS A 238 3.86 -7.30 7.99
N ILE A 239 4.72 -8.24 7.57
CA ILE A 239 4.30 -9.61 7.24
C ILE A 239 3.75 -10.31 8.48
N SER A 240 4.45 -10.22 9.61
CA SER A 240 4.01 -10.75 10.91
C SER A 240 2.64 -10.20 11.29
N ALA A 241 2.49 -8.87 11.27
CA ALA A 241 1.24 -8.21 11.61
C ALA A 241 0.09 -8.53 10.63
N THR A 242 0.36 -8.65 9.32
CA THR A 242 -0.68 -8.84 8.30
C THR A 242 -1.15 -10.29 8.20
N MET A 243 -0.24 -11.25 8.34
CA MET A 243 -0.58 -12.68 8.21
C MET A 243 -1.14 -13.27 9.51
N GLY A 244 -0.81 -12.71 10.68
CA GLY A 244 -1.27 -13.24 11.96
C GLY A 244 -0.91 -14.72 12.10
N THR A 245 -1.89 -15.60 12.30
CA THR A 245 -1.65 -17.05 12.42
C THR A 245 -1.21 -17.72 11.12
N ASP A 246 -1.48 -17.12 9.96
CA ASP A 246 -1.13 -17.71 8.66
C ASP A 246 0.38 -17.70 8.40
N ILE A 247 1.16 -16.99 9.23
CA ILE A 247 2.62 -16.95 9.12
C ILE A 247 3.30 -18.23 9.60
N LEU A 248 2.63 -19.05 10.44
CA LEU A 248 3.25 -20.19 11.15
C LEU A 248 4.09 -21.12 10.26
N PRO A 249 3.67 -21.51 9.03
CA PRO A 249 4.48 -22.36 8.16
C PRO A 249 5.80 -21.71 7.71
N TYR A 250 5.90 -20.39 7.76
CA TYR A 250 7.01 -19.60 7.26
C TYR A 250 7.93 -19.07 8.37
N VAL A 251 7.52 -19.17 9.63
CA VAL A 251 8.24 -18.69 10.81
C VAL A 251 9.68 -19.19 10.86
N MET A 252 9.93 -20.44 10.43
CA MET A 252 11.28 -21.02 10.39
C MET A 252 12.26 -20.23 9.51
N PHE A 253 11.77 -19.55 8.46
CA PHE A 253 12.60 -18.70 7.61
C PHE A 253 12.91 -17.34 8.26
N LEU A 254 12.10 -16.90 9.24
CA LEU A 254 12.12 -15.55 9.78
C LEU A 254 12.77 -15.46 11.16
N ILE A 255 12.64 -16.48 12.01
CA ILE A 255 13.14 -16.45 13.40
C ILE A 255 14.62 -16.10 13.47
N VAL A 256 15.48 -16.86 12.79
CA VAL A 256 16.94 -16.69 12.93
C VAL A 256 17.39 -15.33 12.40
N PRO A 257 16.96 -14.86 11.21
CA PRO A 257 17.27 -13.52 10.75
C PRO A 257 16.81 -12.41 11.71
N ILE A 258 15.61 -12.49 12.27
CA ILE A 258 15.07 -11.47 13.18
C ILE A 258 15.82 -11.45 14.52
N LEU A 259 16.06 -12.61 15.13
CA LEU A 259 16.86 -12.72 16.36
C LEU A 259 18.25 -12.08 16.19
N GLY A 260 18.88 -12.27 15.03
CA GLY A 260 20.16 -11.66 14.71
C GLY A 260 20.13 -10.13 14.55
N ARG A 261 18.95 -9.50 14.44
CA ARG A 261 18.77 -8.04 14.35
C ARG A 261 18.36 -7.38 15.65
N MET A 262 17.97 -8.14 16.68
CA MET A 262 17.77 -7.59 18.04
C MET A 262 19.07 -7.01 18.63
N SER A 263 20.22 -7.43 18.09
CA SER A 263 21.56 -6.90 18.42
C SER A 263 22.18 -6.07 17.29
N ASP A 264 21.39 -5.52 16.35
CA ASP A 264 21.91 -4.67 15.26
C ASP A 264 22.56 -3.37 15.80
N SER A 265 23.44 -2.75 15.02
CA SER A 265 24.04 -1.46 15.40
C SER A 265 23.02 -0.31 15.32
N ASP A 266 22.06 -0.37 14.40
CA ASP A 266 21.00 0.63 14.27
C ASP A 266 19.92 0.45 15.33
N HIS A 267 19.52 1.56 15.97
CA HIS A 267 18.55 1.53 17.08
C HIS A 267 17.14 1.13 16.61
N ASP A 268 16.65 1.77 15.54
CA ASP A 268 15.31 1.52 15.01
C ASP A 268 15.18 0.04 14.57
N VAL A 269 16.21 -0.52 13.93
CA VAL A 269 16.25 -1.94 13.56
C VAL A 269 16.14 -2.86 14.79
N ARG A 270 16.87 -2.58 15.88
CA ARG A 270 16.79 -3.38 17.12
C ARG A 270 15.40 -3.36 17.72
N VAL A 271 14.81 -2.17 17.83
CA VAL A 271 13.48 -1.99 18.45
C VAL A 271 12.42 -2.72 17.64
N LEU A 272 12.42 -2.55 16.31
CA LEU A 272 11.42 -3.20 15.47
C LEU A 272 11.62 -4.72 15.43
N ALA A 273 12.86 -5.21 15.36
CA ALA A 273 13.15 -6.65 15.42
C ALA A 273 12.70 -7.28 16.74
N THR A 274 12.77 -6.54 17.85
CA THR A 274 12.31 -7.00 19.17
C THR A 274 10.77 -7.06 19.26
N THR A 275 10.10 -6.17 18.51
CA THR A 275 8.63 -6.07 18.49
C THR A 275 7.98 -7.09 17.53
N THR A 276 8.72 -7.53 16.51
CA THR A 276 8.25 -8.42 15.42
C THR A 276 8.08 -9.86 15.87
#